data_AF-A0A843HE76-F1
#
_entry.id   AF-A0A843HE76-F1
#
_cell.length_a   1.000
_cell.length_b   1.000
_cell.length_c   1.000
_cell.angle_alpha   90.00
_cell.angle_beta   90.00
_cell.angle_gamma   90.00
#
_symmetry.space_group_name_H-M   'P 1'
#
loop_
_entity.id
_entity.type
_entity.pdbx_description
1 polymer ?
#
loop_
_entity_poly.entity_id
_entity_poly.type
_entity_poly.pdbx_seq_one_letter_code
_entity_poly.pdbx_strand_id
1 'polypeptide(L)' 'MDDKQKLKIIRILWLITDIVILMAAIYLLVLGETSDRIIGVIGLLLVVVEAILYKQKRILQ' A
#
# COMPACT_ATOMS: atom_id res chain seq x y z
N MET A 1 1.37 -23.63 14.04
CA MET A 1 1.51 -22.16 14.09
C MET A 1 0.14 -21.59 14.39
N ASP A 2 0.02 -20.89 15.53
CA ASP A 2 -1.23 -20.36 16.05
C ASP A 2 -1.84 -19.36 15.05
N ASP A 3 -3.15 -19.40 14.79
CA ASP A 3 -3.77 -18.57 13.76
C ASP A 3 -3.64 -17.06 14.06
N LYS A 4 -3.47 -16.70 15.34
CA LYS A 4 -3.13 -15.33 15.77
C LYS A 4 -1.75 -14.87 15.29
N GLN A 5 -0.78 -15.78 15.19
CA GLN A 5 0.56 -15.45 14.69
C GLN A 5 0.56 -15.31 13.17
N LYS A 6 -0.18 -16.16 12.45
CA LYS A 6 -0.38 -16.02 10.99
C LYS A 6 -0.97 -14.67 10.63
N LEU A 7 -2.02 -14.24 11.35
CA LEU A 7 -2.66 -12.94 11.10
C LEU A 7 -1.69 -11.76 11.31
N LYS A 8 -0.85 -11.83 12.34
CA LYS A 8 0.21 -10.82 12.58
C LYS A 8 1.22 -10.76 11.44
N ILE A 9 1.68 -11.92 10.96
CA ILE A 9 2.65 -12.01 9.86
C ILE A 9 2.06 -11.42 8.58
N ILE A 10 0.82 -11.79 8.23
CA ILE A 10 0.12 -11.27 7.05
C ILE A 10 -0.02 -9.75 7.14
N ARG A 11 -0.40 -9.21 8.31
CA ARG A 11 -0.52 -7.77 8.51
C ARG A 11 0.82 -7.04 8.34
N ILE A 12 1.91 -7.62 8.83
CA ILE A 12 3.26 -7.06 8.64
C ILE A 12 3.65 -7.11 7.16
N LEU A 13 3.36 -8.21 6.47
CA LEU A 13 3.65 -8.36 5.05
C LEU A 13 2.92 -7.32 4.21
N TRP A 14 1.63 -7.09 4.49
CA TRP A 14 0.84 -6.03 3.87
C TRP A 14 1.43 -4.64 4.10
N LEU A 15 1.80 -4.31 5.34
CA LEU A 15 2.47 -3.05 5.66
C LEU A 15 3.75 -2.83 4.85
N ILE A 16 4.53 -3.89 4.64
CA ILE A 16 5.74 -3.82 3.80
C ILE A 16 5.37 -3.55 2.34
N THR A 17 4.34 -4.21 1.83
CA THR A 17 3.84 -3.99 0.46
C THR A 17 3.39 -2.54 0.27
N ASP A 18 2.63 -1.96 1.20
CA ASP A 18 2.19 -0.56 1.15
C ASP A 18 3.37 0.40 1.07
N ILE A 19 4.40 0.17 1.87
CA ILE A 19 5.61 0.99 1.90
C ILE A 19 6.34 0.93 0.55
N VAL A 20 6.44 -0.26 -0.05
CA VAL A 20 7.08 -0.44 -1.36
C VAL A 20 6.28 0.27 -2.46
N ILE A 21 4.95 0.13 -2.46
CA ILE A 21 4.07 0.81 -3.41
C ILE A 21 4.18 2.33 -3.26
N LEU A 22 4.21 2.84 -2.02
CA LEU A 22 4.36 4.26 -1.74
C LEU A 22 5.69 4.80 -2.28
N MET A 23 6.80 4.09 -2.04
CA MET A 23 8.11 4.49 -2.57
C MET A 23 8.14 4.49 -4.10
N ALA A 24 7.59 3.44 -4.74
CA ALA A 24 7.51 3.36 -6.19
C ALA A 24 6.65 4.48 -6.78
N ALA A 25 5.50 4.77 -6.15
CA ALA A 25 4.60 5.84 -6.56
C ALA A 25 5.28 7.21 -6.48
N ILE A 26 5.98 7.50 -5.39
CA ILE A 26 6.74 8.75 -5.23
C ILE A 26 7.86 8.85 -6.27
N TYR A 27 8.61 7.76 -6.50
CA TYR A 27 9.67 7.71 -7.50
C TYR A 27 9.13 8.04 -8.90
N LEU A 28 8.07 7.36 -9.33
CA LEU A 28 7.43 7.59 -10.63
C LEU A 28 6.83 9.00 -10.75
N LEU A 29 6.35 9.56 -9.65
CA LEU A 29 5.77 10.91 -9.64
C LEU A 29 6.83 12.01 -9.75
N VAL A 30 8.00 11.83 -9.12
CA VAL A 30 9.07 12.84 -9.11
C VAL A 30 9.97 12.73 -10.33
N LEU A 31 10.40 11.51 -10.68
CA LEU A 31 11.42 11.26 -11.71
C LEU A 31 10.84 10.74 -13.03
N GLY A 32 9.58 10.31 -13.04
CA GLY A 32 8.94 9.73 -14.22
C GLY A 32 8.47 10.77 -15.24
N GLU A 33 8.35 10.31 -16.49
CA GLU A 33 7.74 11.07 -17.58
C GLU A 33 6.23 11.26 -17.38
N THR A 34 5.55 11.99 -18.26
CA THR A 34 4.11 12.30 -18.13
C THR A 34 3.26 11.04 -17.92
N SER A 35 3.59 9.94 -18.61
CA SER A 35 2.90 8.65 -18.49
C SER A 35 3.17 7.98 -17.13
N ASP A 36 4.41 8.05 -16.63
CA ASP A 36 4.81 7.45 -15.36
C ASP A 36 4.21 8.20 -14.17
N ARG A 37 4.05 9.51 -14.28
CA ARG A 37 3.37 10.33 -13.27
C ARG A 37 1.92 9.89 -13.07
N ILE A 38 1.23 9.48 -14.14
CA ILE A 38 -0.14 8.94 -14.05
C ILE A 38 -0.14 7.65 -13.21
N ILE A 39 0.84 6.78 -13.44
CA ILE A 39 1.02 5.54 -12.66
C ILE A 39 1.31 5.88 -11.19
N GLY A 40 2.17 6.87 -10.93
CA GLY A 40 2.46 7.35 -9.58
C GLY A 40 1.23 7.88 -8.85
N VAL A 41 0.35 8.62 -9.54
CA VAL A 41 -0.92 9.11 -8.97
C VAL A 41 -1.86 7.95 -8.64
N ILE A 42 -1.98 6.94 -9.53
CA ILE A 42 -2.77 5.73 -9.27
C ILE A 42 -2.21 4.96 -8.07
N GLY A 43 -0.89 4.84 -7.96
CA GLY A 43 -0.22 4.20 -6.83
C GLY A 43 -0.50 4.90 -5.50
N LEU A 44 -0.46 6.23 -5.47
CA LEU A 44 -0.84 7.01 -4.28
C LEU A 44 -2.32 6.84 -3.92
N LEU A 45 -3.20 6.81 -4.91
CA LEU A 45 -4.63 6.57 -4.71
C LEU A 45 -4.90 5.21 -4.05
N LEU A 46 -4.19 4.16 -4.48
CA LEU A 46 -4.28 2.83 -3.88
C LEU A 46 -3.89 2.84 -2.40
N VAL A 47 -2.76 3.46 -2.06
CA VAL A 47 -2.30 3.55 -0.65
C VAL A 47 -3.28 4.35 0.21
N VAL A 48 -3.88 5.43 -0.33
CA VAL A 48 -4.91 6.20 0.38
C VAL A 48 -6.18 5.38 0.60
N VAL A 49 -6.65 4.66 -0.42
CA VAL A 49 -7.83 3.78 -0.31
C VAL A 49 -7.57 2.69 0.73
N GLU A 50 -6.40 2.07 0.73
CA GLU A 50 -6.02 1.12 1.76
C GLU A 50 -5.97 1.72 3.16
N ALA A 51 -5.34 2.90 3.33
CA ALA A 51 -5.32 3.57 4.63
C ALA A 51 -6.74 3.86 5.16
N ILE A 52 -7.67 4.23 4.28
CA ILE A 52 -9.08 4.44 4.62
C ILE A 52 -9.75 3.11 5.01
N LEU A 53 -9.55 2.05 4.22
CA LEU A 53 -10.14 0.74 4.48
C LEU A 53 -9.57 0.09 5.76
N TYR A 54 -8.30 0.32 6.05
CA TYR A 54 -7.64 -0.06 7.30
C TYR A 54 -8.23 0.70 8.48
N LYS A 55 -8.44 2.02 8.36
CA LYS A 55 -9.11 2.85 9.36
C LYS A 55 -10.56 2.39 9.61
N GLN A 56 -11.26 1.94 8.57
CA GLN A 56 -12.61 1.37 8.67
C GLN A 56 -12.64 -0.09 9.17
N LYS A 57 -11.49 -0.69 9.50
CA LYS A 57 -11.34 -2.09 9.94
C LYS A 57 -11.95 -3.12 8.96
N ARG A 58 -12.18 -2.76 7.69
CA ARG A 58 -12.84 -3.64 6.70
C ARG A 58 -11.93 -4.72 6.10
N ILE A 59 -10.62 -4.53 6.13
CA ILE A 59 -9.64 -5.46 5.51
C ILE A 59 -9.07 -6.48 6.52
N LEU A 60 -9.12 -6.20 7.82
CA LEU A 60 -8.44 -7.00 8.85
C LEU A 60 -9.35 -7.37 10.03
N GLN A 61 -10.45 -8.05 9.73
CA GLN A 61 -11.10 -8.97 10.67
C GLN A 61 -10.79 -10.40 10.27
#